data_AF-A0A0A0DVS9-F1
#
_entry.id   AF-A0A0A0DVS9-F1
#
_cell.length_a   1.000
_cell.length_b   1.000
_cell.length_c   1.000
_cell.angle_alpha   90.00
_cell.angle_beta   90.00
_cell.angle_gamma   90.00
#
_symmetry.space_group_name_H-M   'P 1'
#
loop_
_entity.id
_entity.type
_entity.pdbx_description
1 polymer ?
#
loop_
_entity_poly.entity_id
_entity_poly.type
_entity_poly.pdbx_seq_one_letter_code
_entity_poly.pdbx_strand_id
1 'polypeptide(L)'
;MLKILFLLFSGLKFGKLLTTGGTMLISLVVYAFIYGWKYAAGFIALLFVHEMGHFIAARQRGLNVGAPTFIPFMGAWIEMKDMPHDAETEAYVGLGGPLLGTLGALVCYFLARDLDHSGKWLLAVAYAGFFLNLFNLIPLSPLDGGRITAVLSPRLWLLGVPVMGFLLWRNPLNPVLIMIAIMAIPQVMKAWRFRADDPAHAGYYVASAETRLTYATAYIGLLAFLAVMTHDVHEMLAVVR
;
A
#
# COMPACT_ATOMS: atom_id res chain seq x y z
N MET A 1 -24.63 10.44 -0.42
CA MET A 1 -23.23 9.93 -0.26
C MET A 1 -23.15 8.65 0.55
N LEU A 2 -23.68 8.58 1.79
CA LEU A 2 -23.60 7.37 2.62
C LEU A 2 -24.15 6.11 1.94
N LYS A 3 -25.25 6.23 1.16
CA LYS A 3 -25.84 5.12 0.39
C LYS A 3 -24.99 4.64 -0.79
N ILE A 4 -24.23 5.52 -1.46
CA ILE A 4 -23.33 5.13 -2.56
C ILE A 4 -22.05 4.51 -2.00
N LEU A 5 -21.55 5.07 -0.89
CA LEU A 5 -20.48 4.47 -0.11
C LEU A 5 -20.92 3.08 0.39
N PHE A 6 -22.13 2.95 0.94
CA PHE A 6 -22.69 1.67 1.36
C PHE A 6 -22.91 0.71 0.19
N LEU A 7 -23.21 1.21 -1.03
CA LEU A 7 -23.36 0.36 -2.22
C LEU A 7 -22.00 -0.18 -2.71
N LEU A 8 -20.96 0.67 -2.72
CA LEU A 8 -19.56 0.28 -2.96
C LEU A 8 -19.09 -0.73 -1.90
N PHE A 9 -19.45 -0.51 -0.64
CA PHE A 9 -19.15 -1.41 0.48
C PHE A 9 -20.00 -2.69 0.51
N SER A 10 -21.24 -2.67 0.00
CA SER A 10 -22.15 -3.83 0.02
C SER A 10 -21.92 -4.78 -1.16
N GLY A 11 -21.33 -4.29 -2.26
CA GLY A 11 -20.88 -5.12 -3.37
C GLY A 11 -19.58 -5.87 -3.08
N LEU A 12 -18.75 -5.33 -2.18
CA LEU A 12 -17.51 -5.95 -1.74
C LEU A 12 -17.81 -7.04 -0.70
N LYS A 13 -17.69 -8.30 -1.09
CA LYS A 13 -17.58 -9.43 -0.16
C LYS A 13 -16.24 -9.34 0.58
N PHE A 14 -16.07 -8.35 1.45
CA PHE A 14 -14.84 -8.08 2.20
C PHE A 14 -14.33 -9.31 2.95
N GLY A 15 -15.24 -10.18 3.41
CA GLY A 15 -14.90 -11.47 4.00
C GLY A 15 -14.17 -12.41 3.03
N LYS A 16 -14.55 -12.43 1.74
CA LYS A 16 -13.81 -13.19 0.72
C LYS A 16 -12.46 -12.53 0.40
N LEU A 17 -12.42 -11.19 0.31
CA LEU A 17 -11.21 -10.42 0.04
C LEU A 17 -10.10 -10.66 1.09
N LEU A 18 -10.49 -10.71 2.37
CA LEU A 18 -9.57 -11.06 3.45
C LEU A 18 -9.11 -12.52 3.33
N THR A 19 -10.01 -13.48 3.07
CA THR A 19 -9.61 -14.88 2.87
C THR A 19 -8.71 -15.11 1.65
N THR A 20 -8.77 -14.25 0.62
CA THR A 20 -7.92 -14.30 -0.58
C THR A 20 -6.54 -13.63 -0.41
N GLY A 21 -6.30 -12.83 0.63
CA GLY A 21 -5.01 -12.15 0.80
C GLY A 21 -3.80 -13.10 0.85
N GLY A 22 -3.98 -14.31 1.40
CA GLY A 22 -2.96 -15.35 1.41
C GLY A 22 -2.74 -16.02 0.04
N THR A 23 -3.80 -16.30 -0.71
CA THR A 23 -3.68 -16.86 -2.06
C THR A 23 -3.07 -15.84 -3.02
N MET A 24 -3.28 -14.55 -2.76
CA MET A 24 -2.73 -13.47 -3.53
C MET A 24 -1.20 -13.37 -3.45
N LEU A 25 -0.61 -13.55 -2.25
CA LEU A 25 0.84 -13.61 -2.05
C LEU A 25 1.47 -14.82 -2.77
N ILE A 26 0.84 -15.98 -2.66
CA ILE A 26 1.29 -17.20 -3.36
C ILE A 26 1.26 -16.97 -4.88
N SER A 27 0.26 -16.25 -5.37
CA SER A 27 0.12 -15.95 -6.81
C SER A 27 1.29 -15.13 -7.35
N LEU A 28 1.86 -14.19 -6.59
CA LEU A 28 3.06 -13.43 -7.01
C LEU A 28 4.25 -14.34 -7.31
N VAL A 29 4.47 -15.34 -6.43
CA VAL A 29 5.55 -16.30 -6.58
C VAL A 29 5.29 -17.23 -7.76
N VAL A 30 4.05 -17.73 -7.88
CA VAL A 30 3.65 -18.59 -9.00
C VAL A 30 3.82 -17.86 -10.34
N TYR A 31 3.40 -16.60 -10.45
CA TYR A 31 3.58 -15.81 -11.67
C TYR A 31 5.05 -15.53 -12.00
N ALA A 32 5.90 -15.36 -10.99
CA ALA A 32 7.34 -15.26 -11.20
C ALA A 32 7.93 -16.53 -11.83
N PHE A 33 7.49 -17.71 -11.39
CA PHE A 33 7.91 -18.98 -12.00
C PHE A 33 7.35 -19.19 -13.41
N ILE A 34 6.10 -18.78 -13.67
CA ILE A 34 5.44 -18.96 -14.98
C ILE A 34 6.04 -18.02 -16.05
N TYR A 35 6.19 -16.74 -15.72
CA TYR A 35 6.55 -15.69 -16.69
C TYR A 35 8.03 -15.29 -16.63
N GLY A 36 8.77 -15.80 -15.64
CA GLY A 36 10.22 -15.67 -15.52
C GLY A 36 10.70 -14.23 -15.46
N TRP A 37 11.77 -13.95 -16.21
CA TRP A 37 12.49 -12.67 -16.13
C TRP A 37 11.66 -11.46 -16.57
N LYS A 38 10.68 -11.62 -17.49
CA LYS A 38 9.83 -10.51 -17.95
C LYS A 38 8.95 -9.98 -16.82
N TYR A 39 8.36 -10.89 -16.05
CA TYR A 39 7.60 -10.55 -14.86
C TYR A 39 8.49 -9.90 -13.79
N ALA A 40 9.67 -10.47 -13.52
CA ALA A 40 10.60 -9.90 -12.56
C ALA A 40 11.03 -8.47 -12.93
N ALA A 41 11.37 -8.23 -14.20
CA ALA A 41 11.73 -6.90 -14.70
C ALA A 41 10.56 -5.90 -14.58
N GLY A 42 9.34 -6.31 -14.97
CA GLY A 42 8.15 -5.48 -14.82
C GLY A 42 7.81 -5.17 -13.36
N PHE A 43 7.94 -6.15 -12.47
CA PHE A 43 7.71 -5.97 -11.03
C PHE A 43 8.74 -5.01 -10.40
N ILE A 44 10.02 -5.14 -10.74
CA ILE A 44 11.07 -4.21 -10.31
C ILE A 44 10.81 -2.79 -10.84
N ALA A 45 10.37 -2.67 -12.09
CA ALA A 45 10.00 -1.36 -12.66
C ALA A 45 8.83 -0.73 -11.88
N LEU A 46 7.80 -1.52 -11.52
CA LEU A 46 6.68 -1.01 -10.71
C LEU A 46 7.08 -0.64 -9.29
N LEU A 47 7.96 -1.42 -8.65
CA LEU A 47 8.57 -1.05 -7.37
C LEU A 47 9.30 0.29 -7.48
N PHE A 48 10.11 0.47 -8.52
CA PHE A 48 10.80 1.73 -8.76
C PHE A 48 9.84 2.90 -8.97
N VAL A 49 8.77 2.71 -9.74
CA VAL A 49 7.73 3.73 -9.96
C VAL A 49 7.02 4.10 -8.65
N HIS A 50 6.70 3.11 -7.81
CA HIS A 50 6.13 3.34 -6.48
C HIS A 50 7.07 4.19 -5.62
N GLU A 51 8.34 3.82 -5.52
CA GLU A 51 9.32 4.54 -4.71
C GLU A 51 9.59 5.95 -5.24
N MET A 52 9.59 6.12 -6.56
CA MET A 52 9.67 7.43 -7.19
C MET A 52 8.48 8.32 -6.82
N GLY A 53 7.31 7.74 -6.54
CA GLY A 53 6.14 8.46 -6.05
C GLY A 53 6.39 9.09 -4.68
N HIS A 54 7.01 8.35 -3.76
CA HIS A 54 7.45 8.90 -2.47
C HIS A 54 8.51 9.97 -2.65
N PHE A 55 9.51 9.73 -3.52
CA PHE A 55 10.58 10.68 -3.79
C PHE A 55 10.04 12.03 -4.31
N ILE A 56 9.18 11.99 -5.33
CA ILE A 56 8.57 13.17 -5.93
C ILE A 56 7.72 13.92 -4.89
N ALA A 57 6.88 13.20 -4.13
CA ALA A 57 6.04 13.81 -3.11
C ALA A 57 6.87 14.47 -1.98
N ALA A 58 7.98 13.85 -1.57
CA ALA A 58 8.88 14.42 -0.57
C ALA A 58 9.59 15.68 -1.08
N ARG A 59 10.06 15.67 -2.34
CA ARG A 59 10.64 16.85 -2.99
C ARG A 59 9.65 18.00 -3.11
N GLN A 60 8.39 17.72 -3.44
CA GLN A 60 7.31 18.72 -3.52
C GLN A 60 7.02 19.37 -2.17
N ARG A 61 7.21 18.64 -1.07
CA ARG A 61 7.12 19.16 0.31
C ARG A 61 8.43 19.77 0.83
N GLY A 62 9.44 19.94 -0.03
CA GLY A 62 10.70 20.57 0.32
C GLY A 62 11.62 19.73 1.22
N LEU A 63 11.34 18.44 1.40
CA LEU A 63 12.20 17.56 2.21
C LEU A 63 13.47 17.19 1.44
N ASN A 64 14.62 17.20 2.13
CA ASN A 64 15.85 16.66 1.57
C ASN A 64 15.85 15.13 1.63
N VAL A 65 15.44 14.53 0.52
CA VAL A 65 15.52 13.09 0.30
C VAL A 65 16.78 12.72 -0.49
N GLY A 66 17.49 11.70 0.00
CA GLY A 66 18.59 11.06 -0.74
C GLY A 66 18.10 10.35 -2.01
N ALA A 67 19.04 9.90 -2.84
CA ALA A 67 18.68 9.10 -4.01
C ALA A 67 18.04 7.77 -3.57
N PRO A 68 16.99 7.28 -4.26
CA PRO A 68 16.40 5.97 -3.98
C PRO A 68 17.48 4.88 -4.10
N THR A 69 17.74 4.15 -3.02
CA THR A 69 18.73 3.07 -3.00
C THR A 69 18.02 1.73 -2.96
N PHE A 70 18.22 0.88 -3.95
CA PHE A 70 17.55 -0.43 -4.00
C PHE A 70 18.20 -1.39 -3.00
N ILE A 71 17.49 -1.72 -1.92
CA ILE A 71 17.91 -2.72 -0.93
C ILE A 71 17.29 -4.06 -1.33
N PRO A 72 18.11 -5.11 -1.56
CA PRO A 72 17.61 -6.45 -1.85
C PRO A 72 16.58 -6.90 -0.80
N PHE A 73 15.47 -7.49 -1.25
CA PHE A 73 14.36 -7.97 -0.41
C PHE A 73 13.50 -6.92 0.31
N MET A 74 13.91 -5.64 0.32
CA MET A 74 13.16 -4.55 0.97
C MET A 74 12.57 -3.54 -0.02
N GLY A 75 13.02 -3.53 -1.28
CA GLY A 75 12.60 -2.54 -2.29
C GLY A 75 13.56 -1.36 -2.36
N ALA A 76 13.14 -0.23 -2.94
CA ALA A 76 13.96 0.98 -2.88
C ALA A 76 13.74 1.67 -1.53
N TRP A 77 14.83 2.04 -0.88
CA TRP A 77 14.83 2.81 0.34
C TRP A 77 15.23 4.23 0.02
N ILE A 78 14.41 5.19 0.44
CA ILE A 78 14.76 6.61 0.38
C ILE A 78 15.20 7.02 1.77
N GLU A 79 16.49 7.34 1.91
CA GLU A 79 17.01 7.94 3.12
C GLU A 79 16.48 9.37 3.24
N MET A 80 15.59 9.60 4.21
CA MET A 80 15.13 10.92 4.59
C MET A 80 16.18 11.56 5.50
N LYS A 81 16.80 12.65 5.05
CA LYS A 81 17.78 13.41 5.85
C LYS A 81 17.12 14.36 6.84
N ASP A 82 15.90 14.80 6.52
CA ASP A 82 15.06 15.63 7.38
C ASP A 82 13.89 14.79 7.90
N MET A 83 13.62 14.83 9.22
CA MET A 83 12.39 14.23 9.77
C MET A 83 11.18 15.05 9.31
N PRO A 84 10.04 14.42 8.95
CA PRO A 84 8.82 15.14 8.58
C PRO A 84 8.42 16.11 9.69
N HIS A 85 8.27 17.39 9.34
CA HIS A 85 7.95 18.46 10.29
C HIS A 85 6.53 18.34 10.87
N ASP A 86 5.62 17.69 10.15
CA ASP A 86 4.21 17.55 10.53
C ASP A 86 3.57 16.28 9.91
N ALA A 87 2.45 15.82 10.48
CA ALA A 87 1.74 14.61 10.04
C ALA A 87 1.08 14.74 8.65
N GLU A 88 0.78 15.94 8.18
CA GLU A 88 0.23 16.14 6.83
C GLU A 88 1.29 15.87 5.77
N THR A 89 2.50 16.37 5.98
CA THR A 89 3.66 16.11 5.13
C THR A 89 3.96 14.62 5.07
N GLU A 90 3.93 13.92 6.21
CA GLU A 90 4.10 12.47 6.24
C GLU A 90 3.02 11.73 5.46
N ALA A 91 1.75 12.15 5.60
CA ALA A 91 0.64 11.56 4.85
C ALA A 91 0.72 11.86 3.34
N TYR A 92 1.15 13.07 2.95
CA TYR A 92 1.37 13.44 1.56
C TYR A 92 2.43 12.57 0.90
N VAL A 93 3.57 12.40 1.57
CA VAL A 93 4.65 11.54 1.08
C VAL A 93 4.18 10.08 1.06
N GLY A 94 3.50 9.61 2.11
CA GLY A 94 2.95 8.26 2.18
C GLY A 94 1.95 7.95 1.06
N LEU A 95 1.15 8.91 0.61
CA LEU A 95 0.22 8.74 -0.53
C LEU A 95 0.93 8.71 -1.89
N GLY A 96 2.07 9.39 -2.02
CA GLY A 96 2.80 9.53 -3.28
C GLY A 96 3.13 8.19 -3.93
N GLY A 97 3.64 7.23 -3.16
CA GLY A 97 4.04 5.92 -3.67
C GLY A 97 2.86 5.08 -4.16
N PRO A 98 1.85 4.80 -3.32
CA PRO A 98 0.63 4.12 -3.74
C PRO A 98 -0.05 4.75 -4.95
N LEU A 99 -0.11 6.09 -5.05
CA LEU A 99 -0.71 6.75 -6.21
C LEU A 99 0.09 6.52 -7.49
N LEU A 100 1.40 6.79 -7.48
CA LEU A 100 2.22 6.65 -8.68
C LEU A 100 2.40 5.18 -9.07
N GLY A 101 2.56 4.29 -8.09
CA GLY A 101 2.57 2.85 -8.27
C GLY A 101 1.26 2.33 -8.87
N THR A 102 0.11 2.87 -8.47
CA THR A 102 -1.20 2.53 -9.06
C THR A 102 -1.29 2.98 -10.52
N LEU A 103 -0.79 4.18 -10.84
CA LEU A 103 -0.71 4.65 -12.22
C LEU A 103 0.19 3.74 -13.08
N GLY A 104 1.36 3.35 -12.57
CA GLY A 104 2.24 2.38 -13.24
C GLY A 104 1.55 1.04 -13.49
N ALA A 105 0.85 0.50 -12.49
CA ALA A 105 0.08 -0.73 -12.62
C ALA A 105 -1.06 -0.61 -13.64
N LEU A 106 -1.73 0.55 -13.72
CA LEU A 106 -2.74 0.83 -14.74
C LEU A 106 -2.16 0.85 -16.16
N VAL A 107 -0.99 1.44 -16.35
CA VAL A 107 -0.30 1.40 -17.65
C VAL A 107 -0.02 -0.04 -18.06
N CYS A 108 0.52 -0.88 -17.15
CA CYS A 108 0.70 -2.30 -17.42
C CYS A 108 -0.62 -3.00 -17.74
N TYR A 109 -1.69 -2.70 -17.00
CA TYR A 109 -3.02 -3.28 -17.23
C TYR A 109 -3.56 -2.96 -18.62
N PHE A 110 -3.54 -1.70 -19.05
CA PHE A 110 -4.04 -1.31 -20.38
C PHE A 110 -3.19 -1.88 -21.51
N LEU A 111 -1.85 -1.81 -21.39
CA LEU A 111 -0.95 -2.41 -22.37
C LEU A 111 -1.14 -3.93 -22.49
N ALA A 112 -1.43 -4.61 -21.38
CA ALA A 112 -1.69 -6.04 -21.41
C ALA A 112 -2.97 -6.39 -22.20
N ARG A 113 -3.99 -5.52 -22.15
CA ARG A 113 -5.23 -5.69 -22.91
C ARG A 113 -5.05 -5.48 -24.40
N ASP A 114 -4.17 -4.57 -24.79
CA ASP A 114 -3.87 -4.30 -26.20
C ASP A 114 -3.06 -5.46 -26.86
N LEU A 115 -2.31 -6.22 -26.05
CA LEU A 115 -1.45 -7.31 -26.49
C LEU A 115 -2.11 -8.71 -26.43
N ASP A 116 -3.39 -8.78 -26.05
CA ASP A 116 -4.19 -10.00 -25.92
C ASP A 116 -3.41 -11.17 -25.26
N HIS A 117 -3.30 -12.34 -25.91
CA HIS A 117 -2.65 -13.52 -25.33
C HIS A 117 -1.16 -13.32 -25.01
N SER A 118 -0.48 -12.44 -25.76
CA SER A 118 0.93 -12.11 -25.54
C SER A 118 1.16 -11.17 -24.35
N GLY A 119 0.09 -10.51 -23.87
CA GLY A 119 0.12 -9.56 -22.76
C GLY A 119 -0.03 -10.17 -21.36
N LYS A 120 -0.25 -11.49 -21.24
CA LYS A 120 -0.56 -12.14 -19.93
C LYS A 120 0.51 -11.93 -18.85
N TRP A 121 1.79 -11.90 -19.23
CA TRP A 121 2.87 -11.61 -18.29
C TRP A 121 2.78 -10.18 -17.75
N LEU A 122 2.34 -9.22 -18.57
CA LEU A 122 2.17 -7.82 -18.19
C LEU A 122 0.91 -7.62 -17.36
N LEU A 123 -0.14 -8.43 -17.60
CA LEU A 123 -1.31 -8.50 -16.74
C LEU A 123 -0.96 -9.02 -15.33
N ALA A 124 -0.08 -10.03 -15.25
CA ALA A 124 0.47 -10.51 -13.98
C ALA A 124 1.31 -9.43 -13.27
N VAL A 125 2.11 -8.65 -14.01
CA VAL A 125 2.84 -7.49 -13.48
C VAL A 125 1.86 -6.43 -12.95
N ALA A 126 0.79 -6.13 -13.67
CA ALA A 126 -0.24 -5.19 -13.22
C ALA A 126 -0.93 -5.66 -11.92
N TYR A 127 -1.30 -6.94 -11.85
CA TYR A 127 -1.81 -7.57 -10.63
C TYR A 127 -0.84 -7.39 -9.46
N ALA A 128 0.45 -7.66 -9.68
CA ALA A 128 1.47 -7.52 -8.66
C ALA A 128 1.60 -6.06 -8.18
N GLY A 129 1.53 -5.10 -9.11
CA GLY A 129 1.49 -3.68 -8.79
C GLY A 129 0.28 -3.30 -7.94
N PHE A 130 -0.93 -3.65 -8.36
CA PHE A 130 -2.15 -3.34 -7.59
C PHE A 130 -2.09 -3.97 -6.20
N PHE A 131 -1.72 -5.25 -6.11
CA PHE A 131 -1.60 -5.95 -4.85
C PHE A 131 -0.55 -5.30 -3.93
N LEU A 132 0.61 -4.92 -4.47
CA LEU A 132 1.67 -4.26 -3.71
C LEU A 132 1.18 -2.94 -3.12
N ASN A 133 0.56 -2.08 -3.93
CA ASN A 133 0.03 -0.80 -3.46
C ASN A 133 -1.08 -1.03 -2.41
N LEU A 134 -1.96 -2.02 -2.61
CA LEU A 134 -3.02 -2.37 -1.66
C LEU A 134 -2.45 -2.84 -0.32
N PHE A 135 -1.43 -3.71 -0.37
CA PHE A 135 -0.74 -4.20 0.82
C PHE A 135 -0.07 -3.05 1.57
N ASN A 136 0.60 -2.13 0.86
CA ASN A 136 1.21 -0.95 1.46
C ASN A 136 0.19 0.01 2.07
N LEU A 137 -1.09 -0.03 1.67
CA LEU A 137 -2.14 0.77 2.32
C LEU A 137 -2.64 0.17 3.64
N ILE A 138 -2.20 -1.00 4.10
CA ILE A 138 -2.57 -1.50 5.43
C ILE A 138 -2.19 -0.42 6.47
N PRO A 139 -3.10 0.00 7.37
CA PRO A 139 -2.83 1.05 8.34
C PRO A 139 -1.95 0.49 9.46
N LEU A 140 -0.68 0.25 9.17
CA LEU A 140 0.31 -0.31 10.08
C LEU A 140 1.71 0.03 9.55
N SER A 141 2.47 0.85 10.27
CA SER A 141 3.86 1.08 9.90
C SER A 141 4.70 -0.21 10.05
N PRO A 142 5.73 -0.46 9.22
CA PRO A 142 6.39 0.43 8.24
C PRO A 142 5.65 0.70 6.92
N LEU A 143 4.44 0.19 6.74
CA LEU A 143 3.68 0.35 5.49
C LEU A 143 3.16 1.79 5.33
N ASP A 144 2.96 2.22 4.08
CA ASP A 144 2.53 3.57 3.73
C ASP A 144 1.20 3.97 4.34
N GLY A 145 0.28 3.01 4.50
CA GLY A 145 -0.99 3.22 5.17
C GLY A 145 -0.81 3.67 6.62
N GLY A 146 0.25 3.25 7.30
CA GLY A 146 0.61 3.79 8.62
C GLY A 146 0.94 5.28 8.56
N ARG A 147 1.72 5.70 7.56
CA ARG A 147 2.13 7.11 7.32
C ARG A 147 0.93 7.98 6.93
N ILE A 148 0.07 7.49 6.04
CA ILE A 148 -1.13 8.20 5.59
C ILE A 148 -2.15 8.33 6.73
N THR A 149 -2.37 7.27 7.50
CA THR A 149 -3.36 7.30 8.59
C THR A 149 -2.90 8.09 9.82
N ALA A 150 -1.61 8.44 9.92
CA ALA A 150 -1.06 9.26 10.99
C ALA A 150 -1.72 10.65 11.07
N VAL A 151 -2.02 11.29 9.92
CA VAL A 151 -2.71 12.60 9.88
C VAL A 151 -4.15 12.52 10.41
N LEU A 152 -4.76 11.33 10.37
CA LEU A 152 -6.11 11.09 10.85
C LEU A 152 -6.08 10.77 12.35
N SER A 153 -5.40 9.70 12.75
CA SER A 153 -5.20 9.34 14.15
C SER A 153 -4.24 8.16 14.26
N PRO A 154 -3.28 8.18 15.20
CA PRO A 154 -2.45 7.02 15.52
C PRO A 154 -3.24 5.78 15.92
N ARG A 155 -4.47 5.93 16.46
CA ARG A 155 -5.33 4.80 16.84
C ARG A 155 -5.75 3.95 15.64
N LEU A 156 -5.77 4.51 14.43
CA LEU A 156 -6.08 3.75 13.21
C LEU A 156 -5.04 2.67 12.94
N TRP A 157 -3.81 2.78 13.48
CA TRP A 157 -2.79 1.74 13.35
C TRP A 157 -3.21 0.42 13.99
N LEU A 158 -4.09 0.46 14.99
CA LEU A 158 -4.64 -0.74 15.62
C LEU A 158 -5.55 -1.53 14.67
N LEU A 159 -6.13 -0.90 13.64
CA LEU A 159 -6.92 -1.59 12.62
C LEU A 159 -6.05 -2.48 11.73
N GLY A 160 -4.76 -2.17 11.57
CA GLY A 160 -3.82 -2.99 10.81
C GLY A 160 -3.37 -4.26 11.55
N VAL A 161 -3.49 -4.30 12.89
CA VAL A 161 -3.04 -5.44 13.71
C VAL A 161 -3.82 -6.73 13.40
N PRO A 162 -5.17 -6.75 13.38
CA PRO A 162 -5.92 -7.94 12.97
C PRO A 162 -5.59 -8.41 11.55
N VAL A 163 -5.38 -7.48 10.61
CA VAL A 163 -5.03 -7.80 9.22
C VAL A 163 -3.66 -8.48 9.18
N MET A 164 -2.65 -7.91 9.85
CA MET A 164 -1.32 -8.48 9.93
C MET A 164 -1.33 -9.85 10.63
N GLY A 165 -2.08 -9.98 11.71
CA GLY A 165 -2.24 -11.25 12.43
C GLY A 165 -2.86 -12.34 11.55
N PHE A 166 -3.87 -12.00 10.74
CA PHE A 166 -4.47 -12.92 9.78
C PHE A 166 -3.47 -13.35 8.68
N LEU A 167 -2.69 -12.41 8.14
CA LEU A 167 -1.70 -12.70 7.09
C LEU A 167 -0.58 -13.62 7.60
N LEU A 168 -0.12 -13.39 8.83
CA LEU A 168 0.85 -14.25 9.52
C LEU A 168 0.27 -15.63 9.82
N TRP A 169 -0.97 -15.71 10.29
CA TRP A 169 -1.62 -17.00 10.53
C TRP A 169 -1.69 -17.86 9.26
N ARG A 170 -1.96 -17.22 8.11
CA ARG A 170 -2.01 -17.92 6.83
C ARG A 170 -0.62 -18.26 6.27
N ASN A 171 0.40 -17.46 6.58
CA ASN A 171 1.76 -17.59 6.07
C ASN A 171 2.81 -17.46 7.21
N PRO A 172 2.84 -18.41 8.16
CA PRO A 172 3.58 -18.23 9.42
C PRO A 172 5.10 -18.21 9.26
N LEU A 173 5.62 -18.69 8.12
CA LEU A 173 7.05 -18.75 7.82
C LEU A 173 7.53 -17.66 6.86
N ASN A 174 6.68 -16.69 6.50
CA ASN A 174 7.09 -15.62 5.60
C ASN A 174 7.99 -14.61 6.33
N PRO A 175 9.30 -14.53 5.99
CA PRO A 175 10.24 -13.69 6.72
C PRO A 175 9.92 -12.19 6.61
N VAL A 176 9.32 -11.75 5.49
CA VAL A 176 8.94 -10.35 5.27
C VAL A 176 7.79 -9.96 6.20
N LEU A 177 6.75 -10.80 6.32
CA LEU A 177 5.63 -10.53 7.22
C LEU A 177 6.05 -10.52 8.69
N ILE A 178 6.96 -11.44 9.08
CA ILE A 178 7.53 -11.47 10.43
C ILE A 178 8.31 -10.17 10.71
N MET A 179 9.16 -9.75 9.75
CA MET A 179 9.92 -8.51 9.86
C MET A 179 9.00 -7.30 10.04
N ILE A 180 7.98 -7.15 9.18
CA ILE A 180 6.99 -6.07 9.25
C ILE A 180 6.28 -6.07 10.62
N ALA A 181 5.85 -7.23 11.10
CA ALA A 181 5.18 -7.34 12.39
C ALA A 181 6.08 -6.92 13.56
N ILE A 182 7.36 -7.29 13.54
CA ILE A 182 8.34 -6.86 14.55
C ILE A 182 8.54 -5.33 14.48
N MET A 183 8.71 -4.77 13.28
CA MET A 183 8.87 -3.33 13.08
C MET A 183 7.63 -2.51 13.47
N ALA A 184 6.44 -3.11 13.43
CA ALA A 184 5.19 -2.47 13.83
C ALA A 184 5.02 -2.34 15.35
N ILE A 185 5.69 -3.17 16.16
CA ILE A 185 5.50 -3.25 17.63
C ILE A 185 5.62 -1.88 18.31
N PRO A 186 6.70 -1.09 18.12
CA PRO A 186 6.86 0.19 18.83
C PRO A 186 5.73 1.17 18.53
N GLN A 187 5.20 1.11 17.30
CA GLN A 187 4.14 2.01 16.85
C GLN A 187 2.76 1.58 17.34
N VAL A 188 2.49 0.28 17.35
CA VAL A 188 1.28 -0.27 17.98
C VAL A 188 1.25 0.07 19.47
N MET A 189 2.38 0.01 20.16
CA MET A 189 2.48 0.44 21.56
C MET A 189 2.19 1.93 21.74
N LYS A 190 2.72 2.79 20.84
CA LYS A 190 2.40 4.23 20.83
C LYS A 190 0.91 4.46 20.60
N ALA A 191 0.30 3.78 19.63
CA ALA A 191 -1.12 3.88 19.31
C ALA A 191 -2.02 3.43 20.47
N TRP A 192 -1.64 2.34 21.16
CA TRP A 192 -2.36 1.85 22.33
C TRP A 192 -2.28 2.83 23.51
N ARG A 193 -1.10 3.41 23.74
CA ARG A 193 -0.86 4.39 24.82
C ARG A 193 -1.28 5.81 24.46
N PHE A 194 -1.81 6.02 23.25
CA PHE A 194 -2.16 7.35 22.75
C PHE A 194 -3.31 7.98 23.55
N ARG A 195 -3.00 9.11 24.20
CA ARG A 195 -3.95 9.98 24.88
C ARG A 195 -4.08 11.27 24.08
N ALA A 196 -5.30 11.63 23.69
CA ALA A 196 -5.57 12.82 22.89
C ALA A 196 -5.31 14.13 23.66
N ASP A 197 -5.23 14.02 24.99
CA ASP A 197 -5.17 15.14 25.93
C ASP A 197 -3.74 15.49 26.34
N ASP A 198 -2.72 14.84 25.75
CA ASP A 198 -1.31 15.07 26.06
C ASP A 198 -0.77 16.32 25.31
N PRO A 199 -0.27 17.35 26.03
CA PRO A 199 0.30 18.56 25.43
C PRO A 199 1.45 18.30 24.47
N ALA A 200 2.17 17.17 24.61
CA ALA A 200 3.27 16.78 23.70
C ALA A 200 2.78 16.41 22.29
N HIS A 201 1.49 16.15 22.10
CA HIS A 201 0.88 15.78 20.81
C HIS A 201 0.11 16.92 20.15
N ALA A 202 -0.06 18.04 20.86
CA ALA A 202 -0.88 19.17 20.44
C ALA A 202 -0.29 19.98 19.27
N GLY A 203 0.94 19.71 18.83
CA GLY A 203 1.56 20.38 17.66
C GLY A 203 1.66 19.50 16.41
N TYR A 204 1.89 18.19 16.56
CA TYR A 204 2.20 17.30 15.43
C TYR A 204 0.95 16.82 14.66
N TYR A 205 -0.20 16.72 15.35
CA TYR A 205 -1.47 16.20 14.78
C TYR A 205 -2.50 17.30 14.45
N VAL A 206 -2.09 18.57 14.38
CA VAL A 206 -2.99 19.72 14.11
C VAL A 206 -3.26 19.82 12.60
N ALA A 207 -3.88 18.79 12.03
CA ALA A 207 -4.42 18.88 10.68
C ALA A 207 -5.81 19.52 10.75
N SER A 208 -6.08 20.47 9.85
CA SER A 208 -7.42 21.05 9.72
C SER A 208 -8.45 19.95 9.43
N ALA A 209 -9.72 20.18 9.78
CA ALA A 209 -10.79 19.21 9.50
C ALA A 209 -10.90 18.91 7.99
N GLU A 210 -10.66 19.92 7.15
CA GLU A 210 -10.61 19.81 5.69
C GLU A 210 -9.45 18.93 5.22
N THR A 211 -8.25 19.14 5.79
CA THR A 211 -7.07 18.31 5.53
C THR A 211 -7.38 16.84 5.86
N ARG A 212 -7.90 16.58 7.07
CA ARG A 212 -8.24 15.21 7.50
C ARG A 212 -9.27 14.56 6.59
N LEU A 213 -10.30 15.31 6.18
CA LEU A 213 -11.32 14.81 5.25
C LEU A 213 -10.73 14.49 3.87
N THR A 214 -9.83 15.32 3.37
CA THR A 214 -9.14 15.14 2.09
C THR A 214 -8.33 13.85 2.09
N TYR A 215 -7.46 13.65 3.09
CA TYR A 215 -6.64 12.46 3.21
C TYR A 215 -7.46 11.19 3.48
N ALA A 216 -8.51 11.27 4.31
CA ALA A 216 -9.42 10.15 4.53
C ALA A 216 -10.12 9.74 3.23
N THR A 217 -10.60 10.71 2.45
CA THR A 217 -11.29 10.44 1.18
C THR A 217 -10.34 9.85 0.15
N ALA A 218 -9.13 10.41 0.00
CA ALA A 218 -8.11 9.89 -0.89
C ALA A 218 -7.68 8.47 -0.51
N TYR A 219 -7.44 8.23 0.78
CA TYR A 219 -7.05 6.93 1.30
C TYR A 219 -8.13 5.86 1.08
N ILE A 220 -9.39 6.15 1.45
CA ILE A 220 -10.51 5.20 1.27
C ILE A 220 -10.78 4.97 -0.23
N GLY A 221 -10.73 6.02 -1.05
CA GLY A 221 -10.93 5.92 -2.49
C GLY A 221 -9.88 5.05 -3.15
N LEU A 222 -8.60 5.27 -2.83
CA LEU A 222 -7.49 4.47 -3.35
C LEU A 222 -7.55 3.03 -2.86
N LEU A 223 -7.86 2.81 -1.58
CA LEU A 223 -8.01 1.47 -1.00
C LEU A 223 -9.11 0.68 -1.69
N ALA A 224 -10.28 1.29 -1.90
CA ALA A 224 -11.41 0.65 -2.58
C ALA A 224 -11.08 0.34 -4.05
N PHE A 225 -10.47 1.30 -4.75
CA PHE A 225 -10.03 1.12 -6.14
C PHE A 225 -9.05 -0.05 -6.27
N LEU A 226 -8.00 -0.07 -5.44
CA LEU A 226 -6.99 -1.11 -5.45
C LEU A 226 -7.57 -2.47 -5.07
N ALA A 227 -8.47 -2.54 -4.09
CA ALA A 227 -9.16 -3.78 -3.72
C ALA A 227 -9.93 -4.38 -4.91
N VAL A 228 -10.67 -3.55 -5.65
CA VAL A 228 -11.41 -3.98 -6.85
C VAL A 228 -10.45 -4.40 -7.95
N MET A 229 -9.46 -3.57 -8.29
CA MET A 229 -8.52 -3.88 -9.37
C MET A 229 -7.67 -5.12 -9.09
N THR A 230 -7.17 -5.29 -7.86
CA THR A 230 -6.44 -6.49 -7.46
C THR A 230 -7.31 -7.74 -7.61
N HIS A 231 -8.57 -7.69 -7.17
CA HIS A 231 -9.50 -8.80 -7.30
C HIS A 231 -9.79 -9.12 -8.78
N ASP A 232 -10.18 -8.13 -9.57
CA ASP A 232 -10.63 -8.34 -10.94
C ASP A 232 -9.48 -8.82 -11.84
N VAL A 233 -8.28 -8.27 -11.68
CA VAL A 233 -7.11 -8.72 -12.45
C VAL A 233 -6.68 -10.13 -12.00
N HIS A 234 -6.83 -10.48 -10.71
CA HIS A 234 -6.59 -11.84 -10.24
C HIS A 234 -7.53 -12.85 -10.92
N GLU A 235 -8.82 -12.53 -10.98
CA GLU A 235 -9.82 -13.37 -11.67
C GLU A 235 -9.52 -13.50 -13.16
N MET A 236 -9.11 -12.40 -13.84
CA MET A 236 -8.70 -12.46 -15.25
C MET A 236 -7.51 -13.41 -15.48
N LEU A 237 -6.58 -13.51 -14.51
CA LEU A 237 -5.46 -14.45 -14.57
C LEU A 237 -5.88 -15.88 -14.19
N ALA A 238 -6.91 -16.06 -13.38
CA ALA A 238 -7.42 -17.37 -12.95
C ALA A 238 -8.28 -18.07 -14.02
N VAL A 239 -9.05 -17.31 -14.80
CA VAL A 239 -9.92 -17.81 -15.90
C VAL A 239 -9.11 -18.40 -17.07
N VAL A 240 -7.80 -18.16 -17.10
CA VAL A 240 -6.91 -18.54 -18.19
C VAL A 240 -6.21 -19.89 -17.94
N ARG A 241 -6.67 -20.66 -16.95
CA ARG A 241 -6.26 -22.06 -16.73
C ARG A 241 -6.99 -23.03 -17.64
#